data_AF-A0A3C1KQP7-F1
#
_entry.id   AF-A0A3C1KQP7-F1
#
_cell.length_a   1.000
_cell.length_b   1.000
_cell.length_c   1.000
_cell.angle_alpha   90.00
_cell.angle_beta   90.00
_cell.angle_gamma   90.00
#
_symmetry.space_group_name_H-M   'P 1'
#
loop_
_entity.id
_entity.type
_entity.pdbx_description
1 polymer ?
#
loop_
_entity_poly.entity_id
_entity_poly.type
_entity_poly.pdbx_seq_one_letter_code
_entity_poly.pdbx_strand_id
1 'polypeptide(L)'
;EVALRANPVAKPGAVNTLFAGTSSSGGAGAIVASKERAAGLVYVVVYVEQHSKNYVGTLIDIVEVEAAETGLVVVDAEAIGSDIAEYGRVVLDGIVFDFDKATLKAESGPALEAIVSYLGANPDKSFYVVGHTDSKGTFGYNQTLSANRARAVVDTLKNDYGIASERLEPHGVGPLVPVFSNGSDSGREKNRRVELVER
;
A
#
# COMPACT_ATOMS: atom_id res chain seq x y z
N GLU A 1 -19.64 -15.25 31.91
CA GLU A 1 -18.72 -15.72 30.86
C GLU A 1 -18.85 -14.78 29.68
N VAL A 2 -17.85 -13.93 29.43
CA VAL A 2 -17.90 -12.96 28.31
C VAL A 2 -17.23 -13.62 27.12
N ALA A 3 -18.04 -14.05 26.15
CA ALA A 3 -17.55 -14.61 24.91
C ALA A 3 -17.27 -13.47 23.93
N LEU A 4 -16.00 -13.07 23.79
CA LEU A 4 -15.55 -12.24 22.67
C LEU A 4 -15.58 -13.09 21.41
N ARG A 5 -16.50 -12.79 20.49
CA ARG A 5 -16.50 -13.36 19.14
C ARG A 5 -15.92 -12.36 18.17
N ALA A 6 -14.93 -12.80 17.38
CA ALA A 6 -14.45 -12.08 16.22
C ALA A 6 -15.61 -11.92 15.22
N ASN A 7 -15.77 -10.70 14.72
CA ASN A 7 -16.87 -10.34 13.87
C ASN A 7 -16.51 -10.57 12.39
N PRO A 8 -17.23 -11.40 11.63
CA PRO A 8 -16.88 -11.65 10.24
C PRO A 8 -17.15 -10.42 9.38
N VAL A 9 -16.22 -10.13 8.46
CA VAL A 9 -16.40 -9.13 7.40
C VAL A 9 -17.71 -9.45 6.65
N ALA A 10 -18.65 -8.51 6.65
CA ALA A 10 -19.97 -8.70 6.07
C ALA A 10 -19.89 -8.83 4.54
N LYS A 11 -20.68 -9.75 3.97
CA LYS A 11 -20.90 -9.81 2.52
C LYS A 11 -21.82 -8.66 2.09
N PRO A 12 -21.64 -8.09 0.88
CA PRO A 12 -22.57 -7.13 0.30
C PRO A 12 -24.03 -7.62 0.39
N GLY A 13 -24.92 -6.82 0.98
CA GLY A 13 -26.36 -7.11 1.08
C GLY A 13 -26.83 -7.87 2.34
N ALA A 14 -25.96 -8.21 3.29
CA ALA A 14 -26.37 -8.78 4.58
C ALA A 14 -26.61 -7.67 5.62
N VAL A 15 -27.81 -7.63 6.22
CA VAL A 15 -28.09 -6.78 7.39
C VAL A 15 -27.46 -7.44 8.61
N ASN A 16 -26.28 -6.98 9.01
CA ASN A 16 -25.65 -7.44 10.24
C ASN A 16 -26.08 -6.54 11.40
N THR A 17 -26.95 -7.04 12.28
CA THR A 17 -27.23 -6.40 13.56
C THR A 17 -26.01 -6.61 14.45
N LEU A 18 -25.25 -5.55 14.71
CA LEU A 18 -24.03 -5.61 15.49
C LEU A 18 -24.16 -4.75 16.74
N PHE A 19 -24.38 -5.48 17.84
CA PHE A 19 -24.42 -5.03 19.24
C PHE A 19 -25.67 -4.26 19.68
N ALA A 20 -25.99 -4.44 20.97
CA ALA A 20 -26.93 -3.61 21.72
C ALA A 20 -26.17 -3.09 22.96
N GLY A 21 -25.92 -1.77 23.02
CA GLY A 21 -25.20 -1.05 24.13
C GLY A 21 -23.86 -0.43 23.69
N THR A 22 -23.38 0.76 24.12
CA THR A 22 -23.90 1.95 24.86
C THR A 22 -23.16 3.22 24.37
N SER A 23 -23.71 4.44 24.56
CA SER A 23 -23.02 5.37 25.49
C SER A 23 -23.76 5.80 26.77
N SER A 24 -25.07 5.57 26.96
CA SER A 24 -25.61 5.63 28.36
C SER A 24 -26.85 4.83 28.74
N SER A 25 -27.56 4.11 27.86
CA SER A 25 -28.63 3.14 28.24
C SER A 25 -29.42 2.50 27.08
N GLY A 26 -29.27 2.94 25.83
CA GLY A 26 -30.12 2.49 24.72
C GLY A 26 -29.46 1.72 23.58
N GLY A 27 -28.12 1.74 23.53
CA GLY A 27 -27.34 0.99 22.55
C GLY A 27 -27.10 1.69 21.23
N ALA A 28 -26.25 1.06 20.42
CA ALA A 28 -25.85 1.54 19.11
C ALA A 28 -25.97 0.40 18.10
N GLY A 29 -26.30 0.72 16.86
CA GLY A 29 -26.37 -0.23 15.76
C GLY A 29 -25.98 0.42 14.45
N ALA A 30 -25.36 -0.35 13.56
CA ALA A 30 -25.02 0.09 12.22
C ALA A 30 -25.73 -0.77 11.17
N ILE A 31 -26.15 -0.14 10.07
CA ILE A 31 -26.59 -0.81 8.85
C ILE A 31 -25.65 -0.36 7.74
N VAL A 32 -25.05 -1.32 7.06
CA VAL A 32 -24.25 -1.06 5.86
C VAL A 32 -24.98 -1.64 4.66
N ALA A 33 -25.19 -0.82 3.65
CA ALA A 33 -25.71 -1.23 2.35
C ALA A 33 -24.74 -0.81 1.26
N SER A 34 -24.68 -1.57 0.18
CA SER A 34 -23.85 -1.27 -0.99
C SER A 34 -24.69 -1.23 -2.25
N LYS A 35 -24.36 -0.36 -3.20
CA LYS A 35 -24.98 -0.31 -4.51
C LYS A 35 -23.96 0.02 -5.58
N GLU A 36 -23.91 -0.80 -6.63
CA GLU A 36 -23.21 -0.43 -7.86
C GLU A 36 -24.00 0.64 -8.62
N ARG A 37 -23.29 1.68 -9.05
CA ARG A 37 -23.78 2.76 -9.91
C ARG A 37 -22.86 2.87 -11.12
N ALA A 38 -23.30 3.58 -12.16
CA ALA A 38 -22.44 3.88 -13.31
C ALA A 38 -21.13 4.60 -12.93
N ALA A 39 -21.14 5.36 -11.83
CA ALA A 39 -19.97 6.08 -11.30
C ALA A 39 -19.08 5.23 -10.36
N GLY A 40 -19.48 4.02 -9.99
CA GLY A 40 -18.74 3.17 -9.07
C GLY A 40 -19.57 2.53 -7.96
N LEU A 41 -18.91 1.73 -7.13
CA LEU A 41 -19.51 1.11 -5.95
C LEU A 41 -19.61 2.13 -4.82
N VAL A 42 -20.82 2.29 -4.28
CA VAL A 42 -21.06 3.15 -3.13
C VAL A 42 -21.54 2.33 -1.95
N TYR A 43 -21.03 2.63 -0.76
CA TYR A 43 -21.54 2.15 0.51
C TYR A 43 -22.33 3.26 1.21
N VAL A 44 -23.44 2.89 1.83
CA VAL A 44 -24.18 3.75 2.75
C VAL A 44 -24.09 3.10 4.11
N VAL A 45 -23.56 3.84 5.08
CA VAL A 45 -23.49 3.42 6.48
C VAL A 45 -24.46 4.29 7.25
N VAL A 46 -25.45 3.65 7.87
CA VAL A 46 -26.35 4.31 8.82
C VAL A 46 -25.98 3.82 10.20
N TYR A 47 -25.45 4.70 11.01
CA TYR A 47 -25.13 4.44 12.41
C TYR A 47 -26.16 5.14 13.29
N VAL A 48 -26.80 4.38 14.17
CA VAL A 48 -27.81 4.90 15.10
C VAL A 48 -27.30 4.63 16.50
N GLU A 49 -27.27 5.68 17.34
CA GLU A 49 -26.85 5.59 18.72
C GLU A 49 -27.88 6.25 19.63
N GLN A 50 -28.32 5.55 20.66
CA GLN A 50 -29.13 6.14 21.72
C GLN A 50 -28.24 6.56 22.90
N HIS A 51 -27.88 7.84 22.95
CA HIS A 51 -27.07 8.37 24.06
C HIS A 51 -27.90 8.58 25.34
N SER A 52 -29.22 8.77 25.26
CA SER A 52 -30.08 8.81 26.46
C SER A 52 -31.51 8.38 26.16
N LYS A 53 -32.35 8.24 27.21
CA LYS A 53 -33.77 7.83 27.06
C LYS A 53 -34.54 8.66 26.02
N ASN A 54 -34.21 9.94 25.87
CA ASN A 54 -34.91 10.87 24.98
C ASN A 54 -34.01 11.39 23.84
N TYR A 55 -32.83 10.81 23.63
CA TYR A 55 -31.91 11.26 22.59
C TYR A 55 -31.32 10.09 21.82
N VAL A 56 -31.66 10.06 20.54
CA VAL A 56 -31.11 9.15 19.53
C VAL A 56 -30.41 10.00 18.48
N GLY A 57 -29.12 9.77 18.30
CA GLY A 57 -28.32 10.31 17.22
C GLY A 57 -28.29 9.34 16.05
N THR A 58 -28.32 9.89 14.83
CA THR A 58 -28.12 9.12 13.60
C THR A 58 -27.03 9.79 12.78
N LEU A 59 -26.02 9.02 12.40
CA LEU A 59 -24.99 9.39 11.44
C LEU A 59 -25.24 8.62 10.14
N ILE A 60 -25.21 9.33 9.02
CA ILE A 60 -25.32 8.72 7.69
C ILE A 60 -24.07 9.09 6.91
N ASP A 61 -23.23 8.10 6.65
CA ASP A 61 -22.05 8.25 5.81
C ASP A 61 -22.31 7.61 4.45
N ILE A 62 -21.95 8.35 3.40
CA ILE A 62 -21.91 7.85 2.03
C ILE A 62 -20.44 7.72 1.67
N VAL A 63 -19.99 6.48 1.49
CA VAL A 63 -18.61 6.17 1.13
C VAL A 63 -18.60 5.78 -0.34
N GLU A 64 -18.01 6.63 -1.16
CA GLU A 64 -17.78 6.35 -2.57
C GLU A 64 -16.38 5.76 -2.72
N VAL A 65 -16.27 4.58 -3.35
CA VAL A 65 -14.97 3.96 -3.59
C VAL A 65 -14.37 4.58 -4.83
N GLU A 66 -13.47 5.53 -4.63
CA GLU A 66 -12.59 5.99 -5.69
C GLU A 66 -11.28 5.19 -5.67
N ALA A 67 -10.71 4.96 -6.85
CA ALA A 67 -9.33 4.52 -6.91
C ALA A 67 -8.50 5.62 -6.26
N ALA A 68 -7.76 5.31 -5.19
CA ALA A 68 -6.83 6.26 -4.59
C ALA A 68 -6.02 6.92 -5.70
N GLU A 69 -5.96 8.26 -5.70
CA GLU A 69 -5.15 9.00 -6.66
C GLU A 69 -3.69 8.54 -6.53
N THR A 70 -3.30 7.66 -7.44
CA THR A 70 -1.93 7.18 -7.55
C THR A 70 -1.08 8.35 -8.02
N GLY A 71 -0.14 8.78 -7.17
CA GLY A 71 0.71 9.95 -7.43
C GLY A 71 0.70 11.01 -6.32
N LEU A 72 -0.19 10.90 -5.31
CA LEU A 72 -0.23 11.82 -4.16
C LEU A 72 0.43 11.30 -2.88
N VAL A 73 0.82 10.02 -2.84
CA VAL A 73 1.72 9.56 -1.78
C VAL A 73 3.12 9.96 -2.21
N VAL A 74 3.53 11.16 -1.82
CA VAL A 74 4.94 11.51 -1.81
C VAL A 74 5.59 10.50 -0.87
N VAL A 75 6.39 9.59 -1.42
CA VAL A 75 7.30 8.81 -0.59
C VAL A 75 8.21 9.83 0.06
N ASP A 76 7.97 10.14 1.32
CA ASP A 76 8.88 10.90 2.15
C ASP A 76 9.57 9.96 3.15
N ALA A 77 10.59 10.47 3.85
CA ALA A 77 11.37 9.66 4.77
C ALA A 77 10.55 9.16 5.96
N GLU A 78 9.48 9.87 6.35
CA GLU A 78 8.61 9.48 7.47
C GLU A 78 7.72 8.29 7.07
N ALA A 79 7.10 8.35 5.89
CA ALA A 79 6.33 7.25 5.32
C ALA A 79 7.20 6.00 5.13
N ILE A 80 8.42 6.15 4.61
CA ILE A 80 9.40 5.06 4.52
C ILE A 80 9.65 4.43 5.89
N GLY A 81 9.88 5.25 6.92
CA GLY A 81 10.14 4.77 8.28
C GLY A 81 8.95 4.06 8.89
N SER A 82 7.74 4.57 8.69
CA SER A 82 6.51 3.95 9.19
C SER A 82 6.30 2.56 8.59
N ASP A 83 6.39 2.43 7.26
CA ASP A 83 6.20 1.16 6.57
C ASP A 83 7.28 0.14 6.93
N ILE A 84 8.54 0.56 7.04
CA ILE A 84 9.62 -0.33 7.49
C ILE A 84 9.38 -0.80 8.92
N ALA A 85 8.97 0.09 9.83
CA ALA A 85 8.70 -0.28 11.22
C ALA A 85 7.51 -1.25 11.36
N GLU A 86 6.47 -1.09 10.54
CA GLU A 86 5.26 -1.92 10.60
C GLU A 86 5.41 -3.25 9.85
N TYR A 87 6.01 -3.23 8.65
CA TYR A 87 6.02 -4.36 7.71
C TYR A 87 7.41 -4.95 7.45
N GLY A 88 8.48 -4.32 7.92
CA GLY A 88 9.87 -4.68 7.58
C GLY A 88 10.23 -4.38 6.12
N ARG A 89 9.36 -3.70 5.38
CA ARG A 89 9.55 -3.33 3.97
C ARG A 89 8.70 -2.13 3.59
N VAL A 90 9.11 -1.42 2.55
CA VAL A 90 8.34 -0.32 1.94
C VAL A 90 8.37 -0.41 0.43
N VAL A 91 7.25 -0.07 -0.22
CA VAL A 91 7.19 0.10 -1.68
C VAL A 91 7.68 1.51 -2.04
N LEU A 92 8.65 1.59 -2.92
CA LEU A 92 9.21 2.85 -3.38
C LEU A 92 8.39 3.42 -4.55
N ASP A 93 7.24 4.00 -4.22
CA ASP A 93 6.43 4.72 -5.19
C ASP A 93 7.21 5.90 -5.79
N GLY A 94 7.06 6.12 -7.10
CA GLY A 94 7.79 7.16 -7.83
C GLY A 94 9.14 6.72 -8.41
N ILE A 95 9.62 5.49 -8.16
CA ILE A 95 10.75 4.94 -8.91
C ILE A 95 10.27 4.49 -10.30
N VAL A 96 10.61 5.25 -11.34
CA VAL A 96 10.13 5.03 -12.71
C VAL A 96 11.27 4.59 -13.63
N PHE A 97 10.99 3.60 -14.47
CA PHE A 97 11.90 3.12 -15.50
C PHE A 97 11.33 3.34 -16.90
N ASP A 98 12.22 3.48 -17.87
CA ASP A 98 11.84 3.35 -19.28
C ASP A 98 11.19 1.99 -19.57
N PHE A 99 10.25 1.96 -20.53
CA PHE A 99 9.61 0.71 -20.96
C PHE A 99 10.67 -0.30 -21.39
N ASP A 100 10.58 -1.51 -20.82
CA ASP A 100 11.49 -2.62 -21.09
C ASP A 100 12.97 -2.37 -20.78
N LYS A 101 13.26 -1.37 -19.94
CA LYS A 101 14.62 -1.02 -19.52
C LYS A 101 14.76 -0.98 -18.00
N ALA A 102 16.03 -0.91 -17.58
CA ALA A 102 16.46 -0.66 -16.21
C ALA A 102 17.03 0.75 -16.02
N THR A 103 16.86 1.65 -17.00
CA THR A 103 17.26 3.05 -16.88
C THR A 103 16.23 3.80 -16.04
N LEU A 104 16.67 4.38 -14.92
CA LEU A 104 15.85 5.26 -14.10
C LEU A 104 15.56 6.55 -14.84
N LYS A 105 14.31 7.02 -14.76
CA LYS A 105 13.94 8.32 -15.30
C LYS A 105 14.12 9.42 -14.27
N ALA A 106 14.30 10.66 -14.73
CA ALA A 106 14.51 11.84 -13.88
C ALA A 106 13.35 12.10 -12.91
N GLU A 107 12.14 11.66 -13.26
CA GLU A 107 10.96 11.71 -12.40
C GLU A 107 11.11 10.89 -11.12
N SER A 108 12.11 10.00 -11.03
CA SER A 108 12.43 9.24 -9.83
C SER A 108 13.19 10.04 -8.77
N GLY A 109 13.63 11.26 -9.09
CA GLY A 109 14.43 12.11 -8.19
C GLY A 109 13.84 12.26 -6.78
N PRO A 110 12.57 12.69 -6.62
CA PRO A 110 11.97 12.84 -5.29
C PRO A 110 11.96 11.56 -4.45
N ALA A 111 11.67 10.41 -5.07
CA ALA A 111 11.68 9.12 -4.37
C ALA A 111 13.09 8.72 -3.94
N LEU A 112 14.11 8.97 -4.78
CA LEU A 112 15.51 8.74 -4.45
C LEU A 112 15.97 9.64 -3.28
N GLU A 113 15.60 10.92 -3.30
CA GLU A 113 15.89 11.86 -2.21
C GLU A 113 15.27 11.43 -0.88
N ALA A 114 14.04 10.92 -0.91
CA ALA A 114 13.38 10.39 0.29
C ALA A 114 14.10 9.17 0.87
N ILE A 115 14.56 8.24 0.02
CA ILE A 115 15.38 7.10 0.42
C ILE A 115 16.68 7.59 1.08
N VAL A 116 17.35 8.57 0.47
CA VAL A 116 18.60 9.14 0.99
C VAL A 116 18.39 9.80 2.34
N SER A 117 17.33 10.59 2.49
CA SER A 117 16.95 11.22 3.75
C SER A 117 16.71 10.17 4.85
N TYR A 118 15.95 9.13 4.54
CA TYR A 118 15.70 8.03 5.47
C TYR A 118 16.98 7.28 5.86
N LEU A 119 17.82 6.91 4.89
CA LEU A 119 19.09 6.21 5.15
C LEU A 119 20.10 7.08 5.90
N GLY A 120 20.06 8.40 5.71
CA GLY A 120 20.85 9.37 6.45
C GLY A 120 20.44 9.49 7.92
N ALA A 121 19.14 9.46 8.20
CA ALA A 121 18.60 9.45 9.55
C ALA A 121 18.84 8.12 10.30
N ASN A 122 19.03 7.02 9.56
CA ASN A 122 19.14 5.67 10.11
C ASN A 122 20.45 4.98 9.66
N PRO A 123 21.63 5.45 10.13
CA PRO A 123 22.94 5.00 9.60
C PRO A 123 23.28 3.53 9.88
N ASP A 124 22.65 2.92 10.88
CA ASP A 124 22.81 1.52 11.28
C ASP A 124 21.97 0.53 10.45
N LYS A 125 21.00 1.04 9.67
CA LYS A 125 20.09 0.22 8.88
C LYS A 125 20.67 -0.16 7.52
N SER A 126 20.38 -1.39 7.10
CA SER A 126 20.75 -1.95 5.80
C SER A 126 19.54 -2.65 5.17
N PHE A 127 19.46 -2.63 3.84
CA PHE A 127 18.29 -3.08 3.09
C PHE A 127 18.66 -3.94 1.88
N TYR A 128 17.79 -4.89 1.56
CA TYR A 128 17.69 -5.41 0.21
C TYR A 128 16.87 -4.42 -0.64
N VAL A 129 17.33 -4.16 -1.86
CA VAL A 129 16.56 -3.42 -2.87
C VAL A 129 15.95 -4.45 -3.81
N VAL A 130 14.63 -4.64 -3.75
CA VAL A 130 13.96 -5.76 -4.43
C VAL A 130 13.15 -5.24 -5.61
N GLY A 131 13.51 -5.69 -6.82
CA GLY A 131 12.77 -5.38 -8.04
C GLY A 131 11.68 -6.40 -8.32
N HIS A 132 10.54 -5.91 -8.82
CA HIS A 132 9.38 -6.73 -9.22
C HIS A 132 8.97 -6.42 -10.67
N THR A 133 8.34 -7.39 -11.32
CA THR A 133 7.71 -7.20 -12.63
C THR A 133 6.25 -7.64 -12.60
N ASP A 134 5.50 -7.25 -13.63
CA ASP A 134 4.24 -7.91 -13.93
C ASP A 134 4.47 -9.27 -14.62
N SER A 135 3.40 -9.99 -14.91
CA SER A 135 3.46 -11.34 -15.49
C SER A 135 3.59 -11.38 -17.03
N LYS A 136 3.81 -10.24 -17.72
CA LYS A 136 4.02 -10.24 -19.18
C LYS A 136 5.47 -10.59 -19.49
N GLY A 137 5.68 -11.43 -20.51
CA GLY A 137 7.00 -11.93 -20.87
C GLY A 137 7.35 -13.25 -20.19
N THR A 138 8.55 -13.78 -20.48
CA THR A 138 9.01 -15.04 -19.89
C THR A 138 9.50 -14.83 -18.47
N PHE A 139 9.44 -15.89 -17.66
CA PHE A 139 9.93 -15.84 -16.29
C PHE A 139 11.41 -15.43 -16.21
N GLY A 140 12.28 -16.07 -17.01
CA GLY A 140 13.72 -15.74 -17.01
C GLY A 140 14.02 -14.31 -17.45
N TYR A 141 13.22 -13.77 -18.37
CA TYR A 141 13.32 -12.37 -18.78
C TYR A 141 12.99 -11.43 -17.62
N ASN A 142 11.83 -11.64 -16.99
CA ASN A 142 11.38 -10.82 -15.87
C ASN A 142 12.27 -10.93 -14.63
N GLN A 143 12.84 -12.11 -14.39
CA GLN A 143 13.84 -12.33 -13.34
C GLN A 143 15.09 -11.46 -13.57
N THR A 144 15.55 -11.38 -14.83
CA THR A 144 16.69 -10.54 -15.20
C THR A 144 16.34 -9.06 -15.13
N LEU A 145 15.18 -8.67 -15.66
CA LEU A 145 14.71 -7.28 -15.69
C LEU A 145 14.56 -6.71 -14.28
N SER A 146 13.90 -7.44 -13.39
CA SER A 146 13.75 -7.03 -11.99
C SER A 146 15.09 -6.85 -11.28
N ALA A 147 16.02 -7.79 -11.45
CA ALA A 147 17.36 -7.71 -10.86
C ALA A 147 18.15 -6.50 -11.39
N ASN A 148 18.03 -6.21 -12.69
CA ASN A 148 18.67 -5.04 -13.29
C ASN A 148 18.08 -3.73 -12.79
N ARG A 149 16.76 -3.65 -12.59
CA ARG A 149 16.09 -2.48 -12.01
C ARG A 149 16.52 -2.21 -10.58
N ALA A 150 16.56 -3.24 -9.75
CA ALA A 150 17.09 -3.14 -8.40
C ALA A 150 18.54 -2.63 -8.38
N ARG A 151 19.39 -3.19 -9.25
CA ARG A 151 20.78 -2.76 -9.39
C ARG A 151 20.90 -1.30 -9.80
N ALA A 152 20.09 -0.85 -10.75
CA ALA A 152 20.10 0.55 -11.19
C ALA A 152 19.78 1.53 -10.04
N VAL A 153 18.82 1.18 -9.18
CA VAL A 153 18.51 1.98 -7.98
C VAL A 153 19.69 2.02 -7.01
N VAL A 154 20.31 0.87 -6.71
CA VAL A 154 21.50 0.82 -5.86
C VAL A 154 22.67 1.62 -6.44
N ASP A 155 22.93 1.47 -7.74
CA ASP A 155 24.02 2.18 -8.43
C ASP A 155 23.78 3.69 -8.41
N THR A 156 22.55 4.16 -8.62
CA THR A 156 22.21 5.58 -8.51
C THR A 156 22.38 6.10 -7.08
N LEU A 157 21.85 5.41 -6.08
CA LEU A 157 22.00 5.81 -4.66
C LEU A 157 23.47 5.85 -4.23
N LYS A 158 24.29 4.93 -4.74
CA LYS A 158 25.73 4.90 -4.47
C LYS A 158 26.48 6.02 -5.19
N ASN A 159 26.31 6.13 -6.50
CA ASN A 159 27.15 6.99 -7.33
C ASN A 159 26.76 8.47 -7.20
N ASP A 160 25.46 8.76 -7.09
CA ASP A 160 24.95 10.13 -7.13
C ASP A 160 24.71 10.70 -5.72
N TYR A 161 24.42 9.83 -4.74
CA TYR A 161 24.10 10.24 -3.36
C TYR A 161 25.09 9.73 -2.30
N GLY A 162 26.09 8.94 -2.68
CA GLY A 162 27.17 8.51 -1.78
C GLY A 162 26.75 7.49 -0.71
N ILE A 163 25.65 6.76 -0.90
CA ILE A 163 25.26 5.69 0.02
C ILE A 163 26.27 4.54 -0.04
N ALA A 164 26.74 4.08 1.12
CA ALA A 164 27.73 3.00 1.23
C ALA A 164 27.21 1.68 0.64
N SER A 165 28.06 0.99 -0.13
CA SER A 165 27.68 -0.22 -0.89
C SER A 165 27.18 -1.36 -0.01
N GLU A 166 27.67 -1.45 1.22
CA GLU A 166 27.36 -2.55 2.13
C GLU A 166 25.93 -2.42 2.69
N ARG A 167 25.33 -1.22 2.59
CA ARG A 167 24.00 -0.92 3.11
C ARG A 167 22.87 -1.33 2.19
N LEU A 168 23.13 -1.52 0.90
CA LEU A 168 22.11 -1.79 -0.10
C LEU A 168 22.50 -3.00 -0.97
N GLU A 169 21.67 -4.04 -0.97
CA GLU A 169 21.91 -5.25 -1.74
C GLU A 169 20.80 -5.48 -2.77
N PRO A 170 21.08 -5.45 -4.09
CA PRO A 170 20.04 -5.55 -5.11
C PRO A 170 19.62 -7.00 -5.38
N HIS A 171 18.30 -7.24 -5.39
CA HIS A 171 17.69 -8.53 -5.72
C HIS A 171 16.51 -8.36 -6.69
N GLY A 172 16.29 -9.35 -7.55
CA GLY A 172 15.11 -9.42 -8.40
C GLY A 172 14.27 -10.63 -8.05
N VAL A 173 12.94 -10.51 -8.07
CA VAL A 173 12.02 -11.66 -7.88
C VAL A 173 11.10 -11.90 -9.08
N GLY A 174 11.27 -11.11 -10.14
CA GLY A 174 10.44 -11.18 -11.33
C GLY A 174 8.94 -11.06 -10.99
N PRO A 175 8.09 -11.94 -11.53
CA PRO A 175 6.64 -11.89 -11.34
C PRO A 175 6.14 -12.74 -10.16
N LEU A 176 7.03 -13.29 -9.31
CA LEU A 176 6.66 -14.31 -8.31
C LEU A 176 5.91 -13.74 -7.11
N VAL A 177 6.01 -12.44 -6.86
CA VAL A 177 5.42 -11.77 -5.69
C VAL A 177 4.50 -10.63 -6.14
N PRO A 178 3.37 -10.94 -6.82
CA PRO A 178 2.40 -9.94 -7.21
C PRO A 178 1.63 -9.46 -5.97
N VAL A 179 1.49 -8.14 -5.83
CA VAL A 179 0.63 -7.53 -4.80
C VAL A 179 -0.77 -7.29 -5.36
N PHE A 180 -0.86 -7.03 -6.67
CA PHE A 180 -2.11 -6.81 -7.38
C PHE A 180 -2.33 -7.86 -8.47
N SER A 181 -3.58 -8.03 -8.91
CA SER A 181 -3.92 -8.97 -9.98
C SER A 181 -3.26 -8.59 -11.30
N ASN A 182 -2.46 -9.50 -11.87
CA ASN A 182 -1.91 -9.35 -13.22
C ASN A 182 -2.98 -9.45 -14.34
N GLY A 183 -4.21 -9.84 -14.00
CA GLY A 183 -5.33 -9.91 -14.94
C GLY A 183 -5.83 -8.55 -15.42
N SER A 184 -5.42 -7.46 -14.75
CA SER A 184 -5.79 -6.09 -15.11
C SER A 184 -4.57 -5.23 -15.41
N ASP A 185 -4.73 -4.22 -16.26
CA ASP A 185 -3.65 -3.31 -16.66
C ASP A 185 -3.14 -2.50 -15.46
N SER A 186 -4.07 -1.97 -14.66
CA SER A 186 -3.76 -1.27 -13.42
C SER A 186 -3.01 -2.15 -12.41
N GLY A 187 -3.42 -3.41 -12.23
CA GLY A 187 -2.71 -4.32 -11.33
C GLY A 187 -1.31 -4.68 -11.83
N ARG A 188 -1.12 -4.83 -13.14
CA ARG A 188 0.22 -5.02 -13.73
C ARG A 188 1.11 -3.81 -13.50
N GLU A 189 0.58 -2.60 -13.68
CA GLU A 189 1.33 -1.38 -13.40
C GLU A 189 1.84 -1.31 -11.97
N LYS A 190 0.98 -1.57 -11.00
CA LYS A 190 1.38 -1.60 -9.59
C LYS A 190 2.35 -2.74 -9.24
N ASN A 191 2.37 -3.83 -10.02
CA ASN A 191 3.35 -4.91 -9.83
C ASN A 191 4.74 -4.56 -10.37
N ARG A 192 4.87 -3.59 -11.28
CA ARG A 192 6.16 -3.08 -11.77
C ARG A 192 6.72 -2.06 -10.78
N ARG A 193 7.27 -2.54 -9.67
CA ARG A 193 7.71 -1.73 -8.54
C ARG A 193 9.09 -2.14 -8.02
N VAL A 194 9.65 -1.31 -7.14
CA VAL A 194 10.84 -1.61 -6.35
C VAL A 194 10.49 -1.43 -4.87
N GLU A 195 11.07 -2.27 -4.01
CA GLU A 195 10.87 -2.21 -2.57
C GLU A 195 12.22 -2.11 -1.85
N LEU A 196 12.22 -1.48 -0.67
CA LEU A 196 13.25 -1.73 0.34
C LEU A 196 12.74 -2.79 1.31
N VAL A 197 13.57 -3.77 1.61
CA VAL A 197 13.29 -4.81 2.61
C VAL A 197 14.41 -4.79 3.64
N GLU A 198 14.09 -4.65 4.92
CA GLU A 198 15.09 -4.59 5.99
C GLU A 198 15.87 -5.91 6.11
N ARG A 199 17.18 -5.81 6.41
CA ARG A 199 18.10 -6.96 6.53
C ARG A 199 18.21 -7.50 7.95
#